data_AF-D8S711-F1
#
_entry.id   AF-D8S711-F1
#
_cell.length_a   1.000
_cell.length_b   1.000
_cell.length_c   1.000
_cell.angle_alpha   90.00
_cell.angle_beta   90.00
_cell.angle_gamma   90.00
#
_symmetry.space_group_name_H-M   'P 1'
#
loop_
_entity.id
_entity.type
_entity.pdbx_description
1 polymer ?
#
loop_
_entity_poly.entity_id
_entity_poly.type
_entity_poly.pdbx_seq_one_letter_code
_entity_poly.pdbx_strand_id
1 'polypeptide(L)'
;PVQAESGMEWKNGRRCSTRYRSRPLEYWRGEKLLYGRVHKTMPTLIGIKHSSPMPPHPKRGEKPKEFKVESFVPDQFKHLVKLAAI
;
A
#
# COMPACT_ATOMS: atom_id res chain seq x y z
N PRO A 1 29.09 9.08 1.65
CA PRO A 1 27.74 8.48 1.48
C PRO A 1 26.72 9.37 2.21
N VAL A 2 25.78 9.98 1.47
CA VAL A 2 24.83 10.94 2.07
C VAL A 2 23.87 10.14 2.94
N GLN A 3 24.01 10.29 4.25
CA GLN A 3 23.27 9.56 5.27
C GLN A 3 21.78 9.93 5.13
N ALA A 4 20.94 8.96 4.79
CA ALA A 4 19.50 9.18 4.69
C ALA A 4 18.94 9.44 6.08
N GLU A 5 18.69 10.72 6.41
CA GLU A 5 18.03 11.13 7.64
C GLU A 5 16.57 10.66 7.63
N SER A 6 16.19 9.79 8.56
CA SER A 6 14.81 9.56 9.04
C SER A 6 13.68 9.74 7.99
N GLY A 7 13.75 9.02 6.87
CA GLY A 7 12.70 9.03 5.85
C GLY A 7 12.71 10.22 4.89
N MET A 8 13.86 10.88 4.73
CA MET A 8 14.13 11.90 3.72
C MET A 8 15.33 11.49 2.86
N GLU A 9 15.25 11.75 1.56
CA GLU A 9 16.29 11.48 0.58
C GLU A 9 16.54 12.71 -0.30
N TRP A 10 17.78 12.88 -0.76
CA TRP A 10 18.09 13.90 -1.77
C TRP A 10 17.82 13.34 -3.16
N LYS A 11 16.87 13.95 -3.89
CA LYS A 11 16.56 13.66 -5.29
C LYS A 11 16.64 14.94 -6.12
N ASN A 12 17.48 14.94 -7.15
CA ASN A 12 17.65 16.06 -8.09
C ASN A 12 17.90 17.41 -7.38
N GLY A 13 18.76 17.43 -6.36
CA GLY A 13 19.06 18.63 -5.58
C GLY A 13 17.95 19.11 -4.65
N ARG A 14 16.90 18.31 -4.42
CA ARG A 14 15.83 18.59 -3.45
C ARG A 14 15.72 17.49 -2.41
N ARG A 15 15.41 17.86 -1.17
CA ARG A 15 15.11 16.89 -0.10
C ARG A 15 13.65 16.46 -0.20
N CYS A 16 13.42 15.18 -0.46
CA CYS A 16 12.12 14.56 -0.68
C CYS A 16 11.83 13.52 0.41
N SER A 17 10.58 13.36 0.81
CA SER A 17 10.20 12.29 1.74
C SER A 17 10.18 10.93 1.02
N THR A 18 10.67 9.89 1.69
CA THR A 18 10.62 8.50 1.22
C THR A 18 9.34 7.78 1.64
N ARG A 19 8.45 8.43 2.38
CA ARG A 19 7.19 7.85 2.84
C ARG A 19 6.28 7.57 1.65
N TYR A 20 5.65 6.40 1.64
CA TYR A 20 4.63 6.06 0.64
C TYR A 20 3.46 7.05 0.71
N ARG A 21 2.98 7.45 -0.47
CA ARG A 21 1.85 8.37 -0.63
C ARG A 21 0.77 7.66 -1.43
N SER A 22 -0.45 7.66 -0.90
CA SER A 22 -1.65 7.24 -1.61
C SER A 22 -2.70 8.33 -1.58
N ARG A 23 -3.69 8.24 -2.46
CA ARG A 23 -4.96 8.97 -2.27
C ARG A 23 -5.60 8.58 -0.92
N PRO A 24 -6.52 9.40 -0.39
CA PRO A 24 -7.33 9.01 0.75
C PRO A 24 -8.00 7.64 0.50
N LEU A 25 -7.93 6.78 1.51
CA LEU A 25 -8.54 5.46 1.45
C LEU A 25 -10.04 5.56 1.71
N GLU A 26 -10.82 4.93 0.85
CA GLU A 26 -12.25 4.75 1.03
C GLU A 26 -12.48 3.53 1.92
N TYR A 27 -12.26 3.68 3.23
CA TYR A 27 -12.39 2.57 4.20
C TYR A 27 -13.78 1.92 4.16
N TRP A 28 -14.82 2.70 3.85
CA TRP A 28 -16.20 2.21 3.65
C TRP A 28 -16.35 1.27 2.45
N ARG A 29 -15.41 1.28 1.50
CA ARG A 29 -15.32 0.31 0.38
C ARG A 29 -14.39 -0.87 0.68
N GLY A 30 -13.88 -1.00 1.91
CA GLY A 30 -12.95 -2.07 2.29
C GLY A 30 -11.50 -1.81 1.89
N GLU A 31 -11.14 -0.56 1.60
CA GLU A 31 -9.74 -0.18 1.38
C GLU A 31 -8.99 -0.10 2.71
N LYS A 32 -7.77 -0.65 2.75
CA LYS A 32 -6.95 -0.65 3.97
C LYS A 32 -5.45 -0.66 3.66
N LEU A 33 -4.69 -0.03 4.54
CA LEU A 33 -3.24 -0.22 4.62
C LEU A 33 -2.95 -1.60 5.22
N LEU A 34 -1.99 -2.31 4.64
CA LEU A 34 -1.55 -3.62 5.09
C LEU A 34 -0.28 -3.46 5.92
N TYR A 35 -0.32 -3.93 7.15
CA TYR A 35 0.83 -3.91 8.05
C TYR A 35 1.34 -5.33 8.29
N GLY A 36 2.66 -5.46 8.36
CA GLY A 36 3.32 -6.73 8.63
C GLY A 36 4.73 -6.54 9.16
N ARG A 37 5.24 -7.56 9.84
CA ARG A 37 6.53 -7.48 10.53
C ARG A 37 7.64 -7.98 9.62
N VAL A 38 8.21 -7.07 8.84
CA VAL A 38 9.37 -7.35 7.96
C VAL A 38 10.69 -7.28 8.76
N HIS A 39 10.76 -6.38 9.74
CA HIS A 39 11.88 -6.24 10.65
C HIS A 39 11.56 -6.83 12.03
N LYS A 40 12.58 -7.20 12.79
CA LYS A 40 12.42 -7.84 14.12
C LYS A 40 11.71 -6.97 15.15
N THR A 41 11.65 -5.65 14.94
CA THR A 41 11.19 -4.69 15.95
C THR A 41 9.72 -4.32 15.78
N MET A 42 9.36 -3.58 14.73
CA MET A 42 8.04 -2.94 14.57
C MET A 42 7.35 -3.38 13.27
N PRO A 43 6.01 -3.53 13.26
CA PRO A 43 5.26 -3.74 12.03
C PRO A 43 5.43 -2.54 11.09
N THR A 44 5.78 -2.83 9.85
CA THR A 44 5.92 -1.84 8.77
C THR A 44 4.74 -1.93 7.82
N LEU A 45 4.52 -0.85 7.08
CA LEU A 45 3.57 -0.87 5.96
C LEU A 45 4.12 -1.81 4.88
N ILE A 46 3.40 -2.89 4.60
CA ILE A 46 3.80 -3.91 3.62
C ILE A 46 3.07 -3.79 2.28
N GLY A 47 1.95 -3.07 2.25
CA GLY A 47 1.16 -2.88 1.04
C GLY A 47 -0.12 -2.09 1.28
N ILE A 48 -0.93 -1.99 0.22
CA ILE A 48 -2.26 -1.37 0.26
C ILE A 48 -3.26 -2.28 -0.45
N LYS A 49 -4.41 -2.50 0.19
CA LYS A 49 -5.59 -3.12 -0.42
C LYS A 49 -6.51 -1.99 -0.85
N HIS A 50 -6.68 -1.80 -2.15
CA HIS A 50 -7.56 -0.79 -2.69
C HIS A 50 -8.68 -1.43 -3.51
N SER A 51 -9.82 -0.76 -3.55
CA SER A 51 -10.95 -1.14 -4.39
C SER A 51 -10.83 -0.38 -5.70
N SER A 52 -11.07 -1.06 -6.82
CA SER A 52 -11.22 -0.33 -8.08
C SER A 52 -12.51 0.48 -8.01
N PRO A 53 -12.53 1.75 -8.46
CA PRO A 53 -13.76 2.51 -8.54
C PRO A 53 -14.76 1.73 -9.41
N MET A 54 -15.94 1.49 -8.84
CA MET A 54 -17.08 0.97 -9.58
C MET A 54 -17.61 2.10 -10.48
N PRO A 55 -17.96 1.82 -11.74
CA PRO A 55 -18.63 2.83 -12.56
C PRO A 55 -19.88 3.37 -11.83
N PRO A 56 -20.21 4.67 -11.96
CA PRO A 56 -21.34 5.29 -11.27
C PRO A 56 -22.69 4.61 -11.53
N HIS A 57 -22.79 3.87 -12.63
CA HIS A 57 -23.93 3.07 -13.01
C HIS A 57 -23.45 1.63 -13.30
N PRO A 58 -23.28 0.78 -12.28
CA PRO A 58 -22.91 -0.61 -12.51
C PRO A 58 -24.03 -1.28 -13.32
N LYS A 59 -23.67 -2.02 -14.36
CA LYS A 59 -24.68 -2.78 -15.11
C LYS A 59 -25.26 -3.85 -14.17
N ARG A 60 -26.57 -4.07 -14.26
CA ARG A 60 -27.23 -5.13 -13.47
C ARG A 60 -26.54 -6.47 -13.76
N GLY A 61 -25.91 -7.07 -12.75
CA GLY A 61 -25.14 -8.31 -12.86
C GLY A 61 -23.62 -8.14 -12.90
N GLU A 62 -23.11 -6.91 -12.91
CA GLU A 62 -21.68 -6.66 -12.77
C GLU A 62 -21.24 -6.96 -11.33
N LYS A 63 -20.39 -7.98 -11.16
CA LYS A 63 -19.88 -8.37 -9.85
C LYS A 63 -19.06 -7.21 -9.26
N PRO A 64 -19.10 -6.99 -7.93
CA PRO A 64 -18.18 -6.06 -7.29
C PRO A 64 -16.75 -6.42 -7.71
N LYS A 65 -16.00 -5.43 -8.23
CA LYS A 65 -14.66 -5.63 -8.77
C LYS A 65 -13.73 -6.16 -7.67
N GLU A 66 -12.85 -7.09 -8.06
CA GLU A 66 -11.85 -7.68 -7.19
C GLU A 66 -10.95 -6.60 -6.56
N PHE A 67 -10.61 -6.79 -5.29
CA PHE A 67 -9.66 -5.93 -4.59
C PHE A 67 -8.28 -6.07 -5.24
N LYS A 68 -7.63 -4.94 -5.49
CA LYS A 68 -6.24 -4.90 -5.94
C LYS A 68 -5.35 -4.71 -4.74
N VAL A 69 -4.27 -5.50 -4.69
CA VAL A 69 -3.28 -5.45 -3.62
C VAL A 69 -1.96 -5.05 -4.23
N GLU A 70 -1.42 -3.90 -3.80
CA GLU A 70 -0.07 -3.48 -4.16
C GLU A 70 0.87 -3.81 -3.00
N SER A 71 2.04 -4.37 -3.31
CA SER A 71 3.08 -4.71 -2.34
C SER A 71 4.20 -3.68 -2.37
N PHE A 72 4.64 -3.22 -1.19
CA PHE A 72 5.78 -2.29 -1.05
C PHE A 72 7.07 -2.98 -0.58
N VAL A 73 7.05 -4.31 -0.55
CA VAL A 73 8.08 -5.12 0.06
C VAL A 73 8.56 -6.16 -0.96
N PRO A 74 9.85 -6.57 -0.93
CA PRO A 74 10.36 -7.59 -1.83
C PRO A 74 9.59 -8.92 -1.76
N ASP A 75 9.63 -9.69 -2.84
CA ASP A 75 8.85 -10.92 -3.03
C ASP A 75 9.02 -11.97 -1.92
N GLN A 76 10.18 -11.99 -1.26
CA GLN A 76 10.44 -12.87 -0.10
C GLN A 76 9.38 -12.72 1.02
N PHE A 77 8.72 -11.56 1.12
CA PHE A 77 7.69 -11.28 2.12
C PHE A 77 6.26 -11.29 1.55
N LYS A 78 6.07 -11.70 0.29
CA LYS A 78 4.76 -11.72 -0.38
C LYS A 78 3.71 -12.55 0.37
N HIS A 79 4.16 -13.60 1.06
CA HIS A 79 3.34 -14.38 1.99
C HIS A 79 2.66 -13.50 3.05
N LEU A 80 3.38 -12.56 3.66
CA LEU A 80 2.84 -11.66 4.68
C LEU A 80 1.77 -10.73 4.10
N VAL A 81 1.98 -10.26 2.87
CA VAL A 81 1.00 -9.42 2.15
C VAL A 81 -0.28 -10.20 1.89
N LYS A 82 -0.19 -11.46 1.46
CA LYS A 82 -1.35 -12.33 1.24
C LYS A 82 -2.15 -12.57 2.52
N LEU A 83 -1.47 -12.83 3.64
CA LEU A 83 -2.13 -13.02 4.94
C LEU A 83 -2.84 -11.75 5.42
N ALA A 84 -2.21 -10.57 5.25
CA ALA A 84 -2.80 -9.31 5.66
C ALA A 84 -3.96 -8.86 4.74
N ALA A 85 -3.95 -9.31 3.48
CA ALA A 85 -4.93 -8.93 2.47
C ALA A 85 -6.28 -9.65 2.57
N ILE A 86 -6.39 -10.67 3.44
CA ILE A 86 -7.65 -11.30 3.85
C ILE A 86 -8.61 -10.19 4.33
#